data_AF-A0A285J5L3-F1
#
_entry.id   AF-A0A285J5L3-F1
#
_cell.length_a   1.000
_cell.length_b   1.000
_cell.length_c   1.000
_cell.angle_alpha   90.00
_cell.angle_beta   90.00
_cell.angle_gamma   90.00
#
_symmetry.space_group_name_H-M   'P 1'
#
loop_
_entity.id
_entity.type
_entity.pdbx_description
1 polymer ?
#
loop_
_entity_poly.entity_id
_entity_poly.type
_entity_poly.pdbx_seq_one_letter_code
_entity_poly.pdbx_strand_id
1 'polypeptide(L)'
;MIDTATWDPPPRRPGRAKAYIGMALGLVMVTLVAVGAVRALDAPYAKGVDVCEILEVGPIIARLGAVAPRMQPSPAGDGCRFRIADDQDREFGAGRLTVAHLDNAASARIYWQLQDSDEQAFAEVPGLGHASRTLTRETSFSTMTSCDAFLDVLDSNVIVRGQVGFAAGWSGNGCEKLDGLQESLIESTRATMARLA
;
A
#
# COMPACT_ATOMS: atom_id res chain seq x y z
N MET A 1 -46.01 -26.86 56.06
CA MET A 1 -46.18 -25.76 55.09
C MET A 1 -44.89 -24.99 55.07
N ILE A 2 -44.16 -25.03 53.96
CA ILE A 2 -42.95 -24.23 53.71
C ILE A 2 -43.41 -23.03 52.89
N ASP A 3 -43.07 -21.82 53.33
CA ASP A 3 -43.32 -20.60 52.58
C ASP A 3 -42.08 -19.71 52.52
N THR A 4 -41.72 -19.41 51.27
CA THR A 4 -41.05 -18.24 50.67
C THR A 4 -39.67 -17.72 51.11
N ALA A 5 -38.72 -17.98 50.20
CA ALA A 5 -37.94 -16.98 49.43
C ALA A 5 -36.96 -16.06 50.18
N THR A 6 -35.72 -16.51 50.31
CA THR A 6 -34.55 -15.63 50.44
C THR A 6 -34.33 -14.87 49.14
N TRP A 7 -34.75 -13.61 49.13
CA TRP A 7 -34.56 -12.65 48.04
C TRP A 7 -33.08 -12.23 47.97
N ASP A 8 -32.41 -12.57 46.87
CA ASP A 8 -31.04 -12.15 46.61
C ASP A 8 -31.07 -10.69 46.11
N PRO A 9 -30.38 -9.72 46.75
CA PRO A 9 -30.48 -8.33 46.33
C PRO A 9 -29.81 -8.13 44.96
N PRO A 10 -30.42 -7.37 44.03
CA PRO A 10 -29.86 -7.16 42.70
C PRO A 10 -28.51 -6.43 42.80
N PRO A 11 -27.58 -6.69 41.85
CA PRO A 11 -26.24 -6.12 41.88
C PRO A 11 -26.30 -4.59 41.93
N ARG A 12 -25.67 -4.00 42.96
CA ARG A 12 -25.60 -2.56 43.13
C ARG A 12 -24.83 -1.95 41.96
N ARG A 13 -25.51 -1.10 41.16
CA ARG A 13 -24.89 -0.34 40.07
C ARG A 13 -23.67 0.43 40.61
N PRO A 14 -22.51 0.40 39.94
CA PRO A 14 -21.37 1.19 40.38
C PRO A 14 -21.75 2.66 40.45
N GLY A 15 -21.54 3.28 41.61
CA GLY A 15 -21.86 4.69 41.83
C GLY A 15 -21.14 5.58 40.80
N ARG A 16 -21.82 6.65 40.35
CA ARG A 16 -21.37 7.53 39.26
C ARG A 16 -19.90 7.95 39.37
N ALA A 17 -19.40 8.20 40.58
CA ALA A 17 -17.99 8.53 40.82
C ALA A 17 -16.99 7.44 40.37
N LYS A 18 -17.31 6.15 40.56
CA LYS A 18 -16.47 5.03 40.11
C LYS A 18 -16.51 4.87 38.58
N ALA A 19 -17.65 5.19 37.97
CA ALA A 19 -17.77 5.23 36.51
C ALA A 19 -16.92 6.36 35.91
N TYR A 20 -16.92 7.55 36.52
CA TYR A 20 -16.06 8.65 36.07
C TYR A 20 -14.57 8.37 36.26
N ILE A 21 -14.17 7.75 37.38
CA ILE A 21 -12.78 7.35 37.61
C ILE A 21 -12.34 6.27 36.62
N GLY A 22 -13.19 5.26 36.36
CA GLY A 22 -12.92 4.24 35.36
C GLY A 22 -12.84 4.79 33.93
N MET A 23 -13.70 5.77 33.61
CA MET A 23 -13.68 6.45 32.32
C MET A 23 -12.44 7.35 32.18
N ALA A 24 -12.04 8.07 33.23
CA ALA A 24 -10.83 8.88 33.24
C ALA A 24 -9.56 8.03 33.14
N LEU A 25 -9.46 6.91 33.87
CA LEU A 25 -8.37 5.95 33.74
C LEU A 25 -8.35 5.30 32.36
N GLY A 26 -9.51 4.99 31.79
CA GLY A 26 -9.65 4.51 30.41
C GLY A 26 -9.17 5.55 29.40
N LEU A 27 -9.57 6.81 29.55
CA LEU A 27 -9.13 7.92 28.69
C LEU A 27 -7.64 8.21 28.83
N VAL A 28 -7.10 8.16 30.05
CA VAL A 28 -5.67 8.33 30.32
C VAL A 28 -4.87 7.17 29.77
N MET A 29 -5.35 5.93 29.84
CA MET A 29 -4.70 4.79 29.18
C MET A 29 -4.81 4.86 27.66
N VAL A 30 -5.95 5.24 27.09
CA VAL A 30 -6.09 5.44 25.64
C VAL A 30 -5.19 6.57 25.15
N THR A 31 -5.08 7.67 25.90
CA THR A 31 -4.15 8.76 25.57
C THR A 31 -2.70 8.39 25.81
N LEU A 32 -2.35 7.60 26.82
CA LEU A 32 -0.98 7.10 27.01
C LEU A 32 -0.60 6.04 25.97
N VAL A 33 -1.53 5.20 25.52
CA VAL A 33 -1.33 4.30 24.37
C VAL A 33 -1.21 5.11 23.09
N ALA A 34 -2.00 6.18 22.91
CA ALA A 34 -1.87 7.07 21.77
C ALA A 34 -0.54 7.84 21.80
N VAL A 35 -0.11 8.35 22.96
CA VAL A 35 1.15 9.11 23.12
C VAL A 35 2.38 8.20 23.10
N GLY A 36 2.27 6.99 23.66
CA GLY A 36 3.29 5.94 23.58
C GLY A 36 3.45 5.39 22.17
N ALA A 37 2.34 5.21 21.44
CA ALA A 37 2.36 4.91 20.01
C ALA A 37 2.95 6.07 19.20
N VAL A 38 2.73 7.33 19.62
CA VAL A 38 3.30 8.53 18.96
C VAL A 38 4.82 8.64 19.14
N ARG A 39 5.40 8.12 20.22
CA ARG A 39 6.87 8.09 20.40
C ARG A 39 7.58 6.89 19.78
N ALA A 40 6.84 5.90 19.30
CA ALA A 40 7.35 4.86 18.41
C ALA A 40 7.28 5.25 16.91
N LEU A 41 6.85 6.49 16.61
CA LEU A 41 6.81 7.08 15.26
C LEU A 41 8.17 7.67 14.88
N ASP A 42 9.22 6.84 14.80
CA ASP A 42 10.27 7.22 13.86
C ASP A 42 9.62 7.25 12.46
N ALA A 43 9.84 8.34 11.74
CA ALA A 43 9.62 8.40 10.31
C ALA A 43 10.93 7.90 9.68
N PRO A 44 11.12 6.58 9.47
CA PRO A 44 12.39 6.07 8.93
C PRO A 44 12.69 6.69 7.57
N TYR A 45 11.64 7.07 6.83
CA TYR A 45 11.74 7.59 5.49
C TYR A 45 11.66 9.13 5.48
N ALA A 46 12.80 9.78 5.26
CA ALA A 46 12.90 11.22 5.10
C ALA A 46 12.18 11.71 3.83
N LYS A 47 11.49 12.86 3.92
CA LYS A 47 10.92 13.54 2.74
C LYS A 47 12.05 14.01 1.81
N GLY A 48 11.87 13.85 0.50
CA GLY A 48 12.78 14.41 -0.51
C GLY A 48 13.74 13.42 -1.19
N VAL A 49 13.53 12.11 -1.02
CA VAL A 49 14.24 11.10 -1.83
C VAL A 49 13.80 11.20 -3.29
N ASP A 50 14.75 11.26 -4.22
CA ASP A 50 14.45 11.17 -5.64
C ASP A 50 14.05 9.72 -5.97
N VAL A 51 12.74 9.49 -6.09
CA VAL A 51 12.17 8.18 -6.41
C VAL A 51 12.74 7.62 -7.72
N CYS A 52 13.14 8.45 -8.69
CA CYS A 52 13.76 7.97 -9.91
C CYS A 52 15.16 7.40 -9.71
N GLU A 53 15.92 7.86 -8.71
CA GLU A 53 17.27 7.33 -8.43
C GLU A 53 17.23 5.97 -7.73
N ILE A 54 16.20 5.73 -6.92
CA ILE A 54 16.06 4.51 -6.12
C ILE A 54 15.18 3.44 -6.77
N LEU A 55 14.41 3.79 -7.79
CA LEU A 55 13.50 2.88 -8.47
C LEU A 55 14.26 1.73 -9.15
N GLU A 56 13.93 0.50 -8.74
CA GLU A 56 14.52 -0.72 -9.29
C GLU A 56 13.60 -1.39 -10.29
N VAL A 57 13.81 -1.18 -11.59
CA VAL A 57 12.99 -1.73 -12.69
C VAL A 57 13.55 -3.02 -13.30
N GLY A 58 14.72 -3.48 -12.85
CA GLY A 58 15.40 -4.68 -13.35
C GLY A 58 14.50 -5.91 -13.48
N PRO A 59 13.77 -6.32 -12.42
CA PRO A 59 12.86 -7.47 -12.48
C PRO A 59 11.77 -7.32 -13.56
N ILE A 60 11.19 -6.13 -13.69
CA ILE A 60 10.14 -5.81 -14.67
C ILE A 60 10.69 -5.95 -16.09
N ILE A 61 11.88 -5.41 -16.35
CA ILE A 61 12.54 -5.44 -17.67
C ILE A 61 12.85 -6.89 -18.06
N ALA A 62 13.45 -7.65 -17.13
CA ALA A 62 13.81 -9.05 -17.36
C ALA A 62 12.58 -9.90 -17.70
N ARG A 63 11.46 -9.67 -17.00
CA ARG A 63 10.20 -10.38 -17.25
C ARG A 63 9.58 -10.06 -18.61
N LEU A 64 9.65 -8.79 -19.01
CA LEU A 64 9.08 -8.33 -20.28
C LEU A 64 10.01 -8.58 -21.48
N GLY A 65 11.28 -8.90 -21.25
CA GLY A 65 12.29 -9.02 -22.31
C GLY A 65 12.56 -7.67 -22.97
N ALA A 66 12.45 -6.58 -22.21
CA ALA A 66 12.57 -5.21 -22.70
C ALA A 66 14.02 -4.71 -22.66
N VAL A 67 14.28 -3.60 -23.35
CA VAL A 67 15.52 -2.83 -23.17
C VAL A 67 15.38 -1.90 -21.96
N ALA A 68 16.51 -1.46 -21.41
CA ALA A 68 16.58 -0.55 -20.27
C ALA A 68 15.61 0.64 -20.45
N PRO A 69 14.71 0.88 -19.49
CA PRO A 69 13.61 1.81 -19.65
C PRO A 69 14.10 3.23 -19.43
N ARG A 70 13.49 4.16 -20.16
CA ARG A 70 13.76 5.59 -19.98
C ARG A 70 12.98 6.09 -18.79
N MET A 71 13.67 6.43 -17.71
CA MET A 71 13.09 6.98 -16.49
C MET A 71 12.89 8.48 -16.60
N GLN A 72 11.78 8.98 -16.07
CA GLN A 72 11.40 10.40 -16.06
C GLN A 72 10.64 10.74 -14.77
N PRO A 73 10.86 11.92 -14.18
CA PRO A 73 10.06 12.36 -13.04
C PRO A 73 8.55 12.42 -13.33
N SER A 74 7.74 12.13 -12.31
CA SER A 74 6.30 12.40 -12.31
C SER A 74 6.05 13.91 -12.46
N PRO A 75 5.05 14.39 -13.22
CA PRO A 75 4.75 15.81 -13.32
C PRO A 75 4.24 16.38 -11.98
N ALA A 76 3.67 15.50 -11.14
CA ALA A 76 3.21 15.84 -9.82
C ALA A 76 4.35 15.89 -8.78
N GLY A 77 5.58 15.55 -9.17
CA GLY A 77 6.77 15.60 -8.29
C GLY A 77 6.75 14.54 -7.18
N ASP A 78 5.87 13.55 -7.27
CA ASP A 78 5.59 12.54 -6.24
C ASP A 78 6.15 11.16 -6.58
N GLY A 79 6.95 11.04 -7.64
CA GLY A 79 7.40 9.74 -8.11
C GLY A 79 8.18 9.74 -9.41
N CYS A 80 8.36 8.54 -9.95
CA CYS A 80 9.01 8.28 -11.23
C CYS A 80 8.07 7.58 -12.20
N ARG A 81 8.26 7.85 -13.49
CA ARG A 81 7.60 7.15 -14.61
C ARG A 81 8.68 6.55 -15.48
N PHE A 82 8.38 5.42 -16.10
CA PHE A 82 9.32 4.76 -16.99
C PHE A 82 8.58 4.19 -18.19
N ARG A 83 9.26 4.20 -19.34
CA ARG A 83 8.75 3.67 -20.61
C ARG A 83 9.49 2.40 -20.96
N ILE A 84 8.75 1.41 -21.43
CA ILE A 84 9.26 0.10 -21.78
C ILE A 84 9.22 -0.02 -23.30
N ALA A 85 10.38 -0.31 -23.89
CA ALA A 85 10.57 -0.41 -25.33
C ALA A 85 11.33 -1.69 -25.70
N ASP A 86 11.14 -2.16 -26.94
CA ASP A 86 11.97 -3.23 -27.52
C ASP A 86 13.35 -2.75 -27.95
N ASP A 87 14.11 -3.67 -28.54
CA ASP A 87 15.39 -3.45 -29.22
C ASP A 87 15.31 -2.50 -30.42
N GLN A 88 14.11 -2.20 -30.92
CA GLN A 88 13.84 -1.24 -31.99
C GLN A 88 13.36 0.13 -31.48
N ASP A 89 13.44 0.39 -30.17
CA ASP A 89 12.97 1.61 -29.50
C ASP A 89 11.46 1.86 -29.65
N ARG A 90 10.68 0.81 -29.94
CA ARG A 90 9.22 0.90 -30.02
C ARG A 90 8.61 0.72 -28.63
N GLU A 91 7.96 1.77 -28.15
CA GLU A 91 7.26 1.75 -26.87
C GLU A 91 6.05 0.82 -26.92
N PHE A 92 5.92 -0.03 -25.91
CA PHE A 92 4.81 -0.98 -25.81
C PHE A 92 4.21 -1.09 -24.42
N GLY A 93 4.85 -0.45 -23.45
CA GLY A 93 4.41 -0.41 -22.07
C GLY A 93 4.99 0.77 -21.34
N ALA A 94 4.40 1.06 -20.19
CA ALA A 94 4.86 2.10 -19.31
C ALA A 94 4.55 1.71 -17.87
N GLY A 95 5.27 2.31 -16.93
CA GLY A 95 4.96 2.18 -15.53
C GLY A 95 5.24 3.47 -14.78
N ARG A 96 4.83 3.45 -13.52
CA ARG A 96 5.06 4.52 -12.56
C ARG A 96 5.24 3.95 -11.17
N LEU A 97 6.06 4.62 -10.40
CA LEU A 97 6.18 4.42 -8.96
C LEU A 97 6.00 5.78 -8.29
N THR A 98 5.04 5.91 -7.39
CA THR A 98 4.89 7.11 -6.56
C THR A 98 5.13 6.78 -5.09
N VAL A 99 5.64 7.78 -4.36
CA VAL A 99 5.95 7.66 -2.93
C VAL A 99 5.30 8.85 -2.24
N ALA A 100 4.24 8.59 -1.48
CA ALA A 100 3.59 9.58 -0.66
C ALA A 100 4.15 9.52 0.76
N HIS A 101 4.87 10.56 1.16
CA HIS A 101 5.32 10.73 2.54
C HIS A 101 4.28 11.50 3.34
N LEU A 102 3.74 10.85 4.37
CA LEU A 102 2.82 11.47 5.30
C LEU A 102 3.54 11.86 6.59
N ASP A 103 2.93 12.76 7.36
CA ASP A 103 3.59 13.38 8.50
C ASP A 103 3.92 12.39 9.63
N ASN A 104 3.23 11.25 9.66
CA ASN A 104 3.48 10.16 10.59
C ASN A 104 2.75 8.88 10.15
N ALA A 105 3.06 7.76 10.83
CA ALA A 105 2.45 6.47 10.54
C ALA A 105 0.94 6.40 10.83
N ALA A 106 0.42 7.18 11.78
CA ALA A 106 -1.02 7.21 12.06
C ALA A 106 -1.79 7.85 10.89
N SER A 107 -1.29 8.97 10.36
CA SER A 107 -1.82 9.60 9.14
C SER A 107 -1.73 8.68 7.94
N ALA A 108 -0.63 7.93 7.78
CA ALA A 108 -0.49 6.95 6.70
C ALA A 108 -1.47 5.79 6.80
N ARG A 109 -1.71 5.29 8.02
CA ARG A 109 -2.70 4.24 8.26
C ARG A 109 -4.13 4.70 8.02
N ILE A 110 -4.48 5.91 8.44
CA ILE A 110 -5.79 6.50 8.16
C ILE A 110 -5.96 6.67 6.64
N TYR A 111 -4.95 7.22 5.96
CA TYR A 111 -4.97 7.37 4.51
C TYR A 111 -5.20 6.02 3.82
N TRP A 112 -4.45 4.98 4.20
CA TRP A 112 -4.59 3.63 3.66
C TRP A 112 -6.01 3.07 3.84
N GLN A 113 -6.60 3.26 5.02
CA GLN A 113 -7.96 2.81 5.33
C GLN A 113 -9.05 3.59 4.58
N LEU A 114 -8.78 4.85 4.24
CA LEU A 114 -9.72 5.71 3.49
C LEU A 114 -9.64 5.52 1.98
N GLN A 115 -8.67 4.75 1.47
CA GLN A 115 -8.66 4.38 0.05
C GLN A 115 -9.77 3.36 -0.20
N ASP A 116 -10.85 3.83 -0.84
CA ASP A 116 -12.03 3.08 -1.25
C ASP A 116 -11.72 1.63 -1.64
N SER A 117 -12.25 0.69 -0.87
CA SER A 117 -12.18 -0.75 -1.11
C SER A 117 -13.31 -1.28 -1.98
N ASP A 118 -14.22 -0.42 -2.44
CA ASP A 118 -15.58 -0.89 -2.73
C ASP A 118 -15.82 -1.35 -4.19
N GLU A 119 -14.83 -1.27 -5.09
CA GLU A 119 -15.02 -1.76 -6.47
C GLU A 119 -13.88 -2.59 -7.08
N GLN A 120 -12.71 -2.69 -6.43
CA GLN A 120 -11.54 -3.41 -6.97
C GLN A 120 -11.01 -4.42 -5.95
N ALA A 121 -11.07 -5.71 -6.30
CA ALA A 121 -10.64 -6.81 -5.43
C ALA A 121 -9.11 -6.91 -5.42
N PHE A 122 -8.45 -6.00 -4.72
CA PHE A 122 -7.03 -6.13 -4.43
C PHE A 122 -6.77 -7.38 -3.57
N ALA A 123 -5.74 -8.14 -3.91
CA ALA A 123 -5.24 -9.25 -3.11
C ALA A 123 -4.15 -8.76 -2.15
N GLU A 124 -4.14 -9.25 -0.92
CA GLU A 124 -3.07 -8.93 0.03
C GLU A 124 -1.74 -9.57 -0.40
N VAL A 125 -0.64 -8.86 -0.20
CA VAL A 125 0.73 -9.36 -0.44
C VAL A 125 1.46 -9.44 0.91
N PRO A 126 1.87 -10.64 1.36
CA PRO A 126 2.59 -10.76 2.61
C PRO A 126 4.07 -10.34 2.47
N GLY A 127 4.65 -9.81 3.56
CA GLY A 127 6.10 -9.58 3.65
C GLY A 127 6.62 -8.36 2.89
N LEU A 128 5.76 -7.37 2.62
CA LEU A 128 6.14 -6.08 2.04
C LEU A 128 5.51 -4.94 2.85
N GLY A 129 6.34 -4.20 3.59
CA GLY A 129 5.88 -3.16 4.52
C GLY A 129 5.02 -3.69 5.67
N HIS A 130 4.22 -2.81 6.26
CA HIS A 130 3.23 -3.14 7.30
C HIS A 130 1.91 -3.63 6.72
N ALA A 131 1.55 -3.16 5.53
CA ALA A 131 0.43 -3.66 4.75
C ALA A 131 0.74 -3.48 3.26
N SER A 132 0.37 -4.44 2.42
CA SER A 132 0.48 -4.27 0.99
C SER A 132 -0.58 -5.06 0.24
N ARG A 133 -0.91 -4.58 -0.95
CA ARG A 133 -1.98 -5.16 -1.77
C ARG A 133 -1.68 -4.97 -3.25
N THR A 134 -2.08 -5.95 -4.06
CA THR A 134 -1.83 -5.99 -5.50
C THR A 134 -3.12 -6.19 -6.27
N LEU A 135 -3.14 -5.72 -7.51
CA LEU A 135 -4.22 -5.95 -8.43
C LEU A 135 -3.65 -6.11 -9.84
N THR A 136 -3.97 -7.19 -10.50
CA THR A 136 -3.80 -7.33 -11.95
C THR A 136 -5.13 -7.12 -12.64
N ARG A 137 -5.15 -6.36 -13.73
CA ARG A 137 -6.37 -6.12 -14.50
C ARG A 137 -6.08 -6.14 -15.98
N GLU A 138 -6.96 -6.78 -16.72
CA GLU A 138 -7.10 -6.60 -18.14
C GLU A 138 -8.12 -5.48 -18.40
N THR A 139 -7.71 -4.43 -19.12
CA THR A 139 -8.58 -3.30 -19.48
C THR A 139 -8.67 -3.18 -20.99
N SER A 140 -9.86 -3.40 -21.55
CA SER A 140 -10.10 -3.31 -23.00
C SER A 140 -10.72 -1.97 -23.38
N PHE A 141 -10.02 -1.17 -24.19
CA PHE A 141 -10.49 0.09 -24.75
C PHE A 141 -10.57 0.01 -26.27
N SER A 142 -11.80 0.07 -26.80
CA SER A 142 -12.13 -0.01 -28.24
C SER A 142 -11.50 -1.19 -28.98
N THR A 143 -10.25 -1.04 -29.43
CA THR A 143 -9.47 -2.03 -30.20
C THR A 143 -8.16 -2.43 -29.52
N MET A 144 -7.91 -1.95 -28.31
CA MET A 144 -6.67 -2.20 -27.58
C MET A 144 -6.98 -2.78 -26.20
N THR A 145 -6.44 -3.97 -25.95
CA THR A 145 -6.40 -4.57 -24.62
C THR A 145 -5.10 -4.17 -23.95
N SER A 146 -5.20 -3.62 -22.74
CA SER A 146 -4.09 -3.30 -21.85
C SER A 146 -4.09 -4.26 -20.67
N CYS A 147 -2.90 -4.66 -20.25
CA CYS A 147 -2.68 -5.55 -19.13
C CYS A 147 -1.90 -4.76 -18.08
N ASP A 148 -2.53 -4.48 -16.94
CA ASP A 148 -1.97 -3.67 -15.86
C ASP A 148 -1.74 -4.50 -14.61
N ALA A 149 -0.63 -4.23 -13.91
CA ALA A 149 -0.40 -4.66 -12.54
C ALA A 149 -0.21 -3.42 -11.66
N PHE A 150 -0.88 -3.41 -10.50
CA PHE A 150 -0.83 -2.38 -9.49
C PHE A 150 -0.35 -2.98 -8.17
N LEU A 151 0.44 -2.22 -7.41
CA LEU A 151 0.90 -2.60 -6.08
C LEU A 151 0.89 -1.37 -5.18
N ASP A 152 0.14 -1.42 -4.10
CA ASP A 152 0.19 -0.43 -3.04
C ASP A 152 0.88 -1.04 -1.81
N VAL A 153 1.78 -0.27 -1.19
CA VAL A 153 2.45 -0.65 0.06
C VAL A 153 2.36 0.50 1.06
N LEU A 154 1.93 0.18 2.28
CA LEU A 154 2.04 1.02 3.45
C LEU A 154 3.21 0.54 4.30
N ASP A 155 4.16 1.42 4.57
CA ASP A 155 5.21 1.17 5.55
C ASP A 155 5.51 2.42 6.37
N SER A 156 5.35 2.33 7.69
CA SER A 156 5.53 3.45 8.62
C SER A 156 4.76 4.69 8.16
N ASN A 157 5.44 5.79 7.80
CA ASN A 157 4.85 7.04 7.34
C ASN A 157 4.76 7.18 5.80
N VAL A 158 5.06 6.13 5.04
CA VAL A 158 5.14 6.16 3.58
C VAL A 158 4.11 5.23 2.95
N ILE A 159 3.55 5.68 1.83
CA ILE A 159 2.75 4.86 0.92
C ILE A 159 3.45 4.83 -0.44
N VAL A 160 3.85 3.64 -0.87
CA VAL A 160 4.42 3.40 -2.19
C VAL A 160 3.32 2.86 -3.10
N ARG A 161 3.21 3.41 -4.32
CA ARG A 161 2.28 2.89 -5.34
C ARG A 161 3.02 2.62 -6.63
N GLY A 162 3.10 1.35 -6.99
CA GLY A 162 3.60 0.87 -8.25
C GLY A 162 2.46 0.60 -9.22
N GLN A 163 2.67 0.94 -10.49
CA GLN A 163 1.84 0.50 -11.60
C GLN A 163 2.74 0.19 -12.78
N VAL A 164 2.47 -0.90 -13.48
CA VAL A 164 3.07 -1.20 -14.78
C VAL A 164 2.01 -1.77 -15.71
N GLY A 165 1.99 -1.30 -16.94
CA GLY A 165 1.01 -1.69 -17.95
C GLY A 165 1.64 -1.89 -19.32
N PHE A 166 1.09 -2.80 -20.11
CA PHE A 166 1.52 -3.07 -21.49
C PHE A 166 0.35 -3.44 -22.39
N ALA A 167 0.50 -3.26 -23.70
CA ALA A 167 -0.52 -3.65 -24.67
C ALA A 167 -0.48 -5.16 -24.95
N ALA A 168 -1.62 -5.85 -24.85
CA ALA A 168 -1.74 -7.30 -25.00
C ALA A 168 -1.30 -7.80 -26.39
N GLY A 169 -1.58 -7.04 -27.44
CA GLY A 169 -1.23 -7.39 -28.82
C GLY A 169 0.27 -7.35 -29.13
N TRP A 170 1.10 -6.86 -28.21
CA TRP A 170 2.52 -6.67 -28.44
C TRP A 170 3.37 -7.89 -28.06
N SER A 171 2.96 -8.67 -27.06
CA SER A 171 3.76 -9.79 -26.55
C SER A 171 3.57 -11.11 -27.31
N GLY A 172 2.66 -11.15 -28.29
CA GLY A 172 2.19 -12.39 -28.94
C GLY A 172 1.38 -13.32 -28.01
N ASN A 173 1.43 -13.09 -26.70
CA ASN A 173 0.88 -13.93 -25.63
C ASN A 173 -0.17 -13.17 -24.79
N GLY A 174 -0.78 -12.11 -25.32
CA GLY A 174 -1.84 -11.37 -24.64
C GLY A 174 -1.46 -10.89 -23.23
N CYS A 175 -2.40 -11.05 -22.28
CA CYS A 175 -2.23 -10.76 -20.85
C CYS A 175 -1.73 -11.96 -20.01
N GLU A 176 -1.25 -13.05 -20.64
CA GLU A 176 -0.77 -14.25 -19.92
C GLU A 176 0.43 -13.97 -18.99
N LYS A 177 1.11 -12.83 -19.17
CA LYS A 177 2.24 -12.42 -18.34
C LYS A 177 1.84 -11.65 -17.08
N LEU A 178 0.54 -11.40 -16.83
CA LEU A 178 0.06 -10.57 -15.70
C LEU A 178 0.57 -11.06 -14.34
N ASP A 179 0.48 -12.36 -14.04
CA ASP A 179 0.92 -12.90 -12.76
C ASP A 179 2.43 -12.67 -12.53
N GLY A 180 3.25 -12.98 -13.53
CA GLY A 180 4.69 -12.75 -13.43
C GLY A 180 5.07 -11.27 -13.46
N LEU A 181 4.23 -10.40 -14.04
CA LEU A 181 4.43 -8.94 -13.97
C LEU A 181 4.12 -8.42 -12.56
N GLN A 182 3.08 -8.95 -11.92
CA GLN A 182 2.79 -8.69 -10.51
C GLN A 182 3.97 -9.11 -9.62
N GLU A 183 4.51 -10.32 -9.81
CA GLU A 183 5.69 -10.78 -9.06
C GLU A 183 6.89 -9.84 -9.26
N SER A 184 7.13 -9.43 -10.51
CA SER A 184 8.22 -8.49 -10.84
C SER A 184 8.01 -7.12 -10.20
N LEU A 185 6.77 -6.65 -10.08
CA LEU A 185 6.42 -5.39 -9.42
C LEU A 185 6.62 -5.47 -7.91
N ILE A 186 6.29 -6.62 -7.30
CA ILE A 186 6.56 -6.91 -5.88
C ILE A 186 8.06 -6.91 -5.62
N GLU A 187 8.86 -7.59 -6.45
CA GLU A 187 10.32 -7.63 -6.32
C GLU A 187 10.95 -6.25 -6.51
N SER A 188 10.53 -5.52 -7.55
CA SER A 188 10.94 -4.15 -7.85
C SER A 188 10.66 -3.21 -6.66
N THR A 189 9.47 -3.32 -6.07
CA THR A 189 9.07 -2.49 -4.94
C THR A 189 9.81 -2.87 -3.67
N ARG A 190 10.06 -4.16 -3.43
CA ARG A 190 10.89 -4.63 -2.32
C ARG A 190 12.31 -4.07 -2.41
N ALA A 191 12.93 -4.12 -3.59
CA ALA A 191 14.26 -3.57 -3.82
C ALA A 191 14.28 -2.04 -3.66
N THR A 192 13.24 -1.35 -4.13
CA THR A 192 13.12 0.11 -3.99
C THR A 192 12.92 0.52 -2.52
N MET A 193 12.09 -0.20 -1.76
CA MET A 193 11.90 0.04 -0.34
C MET A 193 13.18 -0.20 0.48
N ALA A 194 13.97 -1.21 0.13
CA ALA A 194 15.26 -1.45 0.77
C ALA A 194 16.27 -0.31 0.56
N ARG A 195 16.10 0.52 -0.47
CA ARG A 195 16.90 1.74 -0.71
C ARG A 195 16.32 3.00 -0.09
N LEU A 196 15.02 2.98 0.22
CA LEU A 196 14.36 4.05 0.94
C LEU A 196 14.76 4.05 2.43
N ALA A 197 15.01 2.86 3.00
CA ALA A 197 15.28 2.63 4.42
C ALA A 197 16.74 2.95 4.80
#